data_AF-A0A947UBS6-F1
#
_entry.id   AF-A0A947UBS6-F1
#
_cell.length_a   1.000
_cell.length_b   1.000
_cell.length_c   1.000
_cell.angle_alpha   90.00
_cell.angle_beta   90.00
_cell.angle_gamma   90.00
#
_symmetry.space_group_name_H-M   'P 1'
#
loop_
_entity.id
_entity.type
_entity.pdbx_description
1 polymer ?
#
loop_
_entity_poly.entity_id
_entity_poly.type
_entity_poly.pdbx_seq_one_letter_code
_entity_poly.pdbx_strand_id
1 'polypeptide(L)'
;NFTLSFWAMKLFIAGFWLGQLWILQKLVQRLFPQQQWRFWLFALNPLVLVETFINGHNDVVMMFFALLSYWFFLNSKKFRSLLFLLLSASIKYATIVLLPLFSLRGDSLQAKKIDLPTLFSVALLLVMFIRPGQLHSWYLIWAFSFVVLSRSKWLIKVFTALTIGALLRYAPYLYFGNWDPPVYLIRNLIWVGSLLFVPLLREKMLK
;
A
#
# COMPACT_ATOMS: atom_id res chain seq x y z
N ASN A 1 17.07 27.74 -8.85
CA ASN A 1 15.90 27.67 -9.76
C ASN A 1 14.82 26.74 -9.22
N PHE A 2 13.78 27.28 -8.59
CA PHE A 2 12.65 26.53 -8.02
C PHE A 2 11.99 25.59 -9.05
N THR A 3 11.76 26.07 -10.26
CA THR A 3 11.12 25.30 -11.36
C THR A 3 11.87 24.03 -11.69
N LEU A 4 13.21 24.07 -11.74
CA LEU A 4 14.03 22.90 -12.03
C LEU A 4 13.91 21.86 -10.92
N SER A 5 14.02 22.28 -9.66
CA SER A 5 13.89 21.40 -8.50
C SER A 5 12.50 20.76 -8.40
N PHE A 6 11.44 21.53 -8.71
CA PHE A 6 10.06 21.03 -8.74
C PHE A 6 9.89 19.91 -9.78
N TRP A 7 10.32 20.14 -11.02
CA TRP A 7 10.22 19.13 -12.07
C TRP A 7 11.13 17.93 -11.81
N ALA A 8 12.33 18.15 -11.26
CA ALA A 8 13.21 17.06 -10.85
C ALA A 8 12.55 16.15 -9.80
N MET A 9 11.87 16.73 -8.80
CA MET A 9 11.12 15.96 -7.81
C MET A 9 9.95 15.19 -8.44
N LYS A 10 9.18 15.82 -9.33
CA LYS A 10 8.08 15.15 -10.05
C LYS A 10 8.57 13.97 -10.88
N LEU A 11 9.67 14.15 -11.63
CA LEU A 11 10.28 13.07 -12.42
C LEU A 11 10.84 11.95 -11.53
N PHE A 12 11.46 12.30 -10.41
CA PHE A 12 11.95 11.34 -9.43
C PHE A 12 10.80 10.47 -8.88
N ILE A 13 9.72 11.09 -8.40
CA ILE A 13 8.52 10.39 -7.93
C ILE A 13 7.93 9.54 -9.05
N ALA A 14 7.78 10.08 -10.27
CA ALA A 14 7.24 9.34 -11.40
C ALA A 14 8.09 8.10 -11.74
N GLY A 15 9.42 8.20 -11.68
CA GLY A 15 10.34 7.08 -11.87
C GLY A 15 10.13 5.97 -10.83
N PHE A 16 10.02 6.34 -9.54
CA PHE A 16 9.74 5.37 -8.48
C PHE A 16 8.31 4.81 -8.54
N TRP A 17 7.34 5.59 -9.00
CA TRP A 17 5.97 5.15 -9.24
C TRP A 17 5.92 4.07 -10.33
N LEU A 18 6.58 4.31 -11.47
CA LEU A 18 6.72 3.30 -12.52
C LEU A 18 7.49 2.07 -12.01
N GLY A 19 8.55 2.28 -11.23
CA GLY A 19 9.31 1.20 -10.58
C GLY A 19 8.44 0.36 -9.65
N GLN A 20 7.57 0.99 -8.86
CA GLN A 20 6.63 0.32 -7.96
C GLN A 20 5.63 -0.53 -8.74
N LEU A 21 5.06 0.00 -9.82
CA LEU A 21 4.17 -0.76 -10.70
C LEU A 21 4.88 -1.94 -11.34
N TRP A 22 6.09 -1.75 -11.85
CA TRP A 22 6.89 -2.80 -12.46
C TRP A 22 7.18 -3.96 -11.49
N ILE A 23 7.62 -3.66 -10.26
CA ILE A 23 7.93 -4.71 -9.29
C ILE A 23 6.65 -5.41 -8.81
N LEU A 24 5.56 -4.66 -8.66
CA LEU A 24 4.27 -5.23 -8.30
C LEU A 24 3.74 -6.17 -9.39
N GLN A 25 3.85 -5.80 -10.66
CA GLN A 25 3.47 -6.65 -11.79
C GLN A 25 4.26 -7.96 -11.78
N LYS A 26 5.58 -7.90 -11.56
CA LYS A 26 6.42 -9.11 -11.42
C LYS A 26 5.98 -9.99 -10.25
N LEU A 27 5.65 -9.40 -9.11
CA LEU A 27 5.16 -10.13 -7.94
C LEU A 27 3.80 -10.79 -8.22
N VAL A 28 2.87 -10.08 -8.86
CA VAL A 28 1.56 -10.64 -9.25
C VAL A 28 1.73 -11.79 -10.24
N GLN A 29 2.55 -11.63 -11.28
CA GLN A 29 2.81 -12.70 -12.26
C GLN A 29 3.44 -13.94 -11.62
N ARG A 30 4.35 -13.75 -10.66
CA ARG A 30 5.00 -14.86 -9.95
C ARG A 30 4.07 -15.58 -8.98
N LEU A 31 3.28 -14.85 -8.20
CA LEU A 31 2.47 -15.40 -7.12
C LEU A 31 1.07 -15.85 -7.57
N PHE A 32 0.48 -15.14 -8.54
CA PHE A 32 -0.87 -15.35 -9.03
C PHE A 32 -0.97 -15.09 -10.55
N PRO A 33 -0.31 -15.91 -11.40
CA PRO A 33 -0.21 -15.67 -12.84
C PRO A 33 -1.58 -15.49 -13.53
N GLN A 34 -2.61 -16.19 -13.05
CA GLN A 34 -3.98 -16.13 -13.59
C GLN A 34 -4.83 -14.96 -13.04
N GLN A 35 -4.33 -14.17 -12.09
CA GLN A 35 -5.09 -13.11 -11.41
C GLN A 35 -4.47 -11.73 -11.64
N GLN A 36 -4.24 -11.37 -12.90
CA GLN A 36 -3.68 -10.06 -13.28
C GLN A 36 -4.53 -8.88 -12.85
N TRP A 37 -5.83 -9.09 -12.58
CA TRP A 37 -6.71 -8.09 -11.99
C TRP A 37 -6.15 -7.48 -10.70
N ARG A 38 -5.31 -8.21 -9.94
CA ARG A 38 -4.66 -7.71 -8.71
C ARG A 38 -3.74 -6.53 -8.98
N PHE A 39 -2.99 -6.59 -10.08
CA PHE A 39 -2.12 -5.50 -10.52
C PHE A 39 -2.97 -4.29 -10.92
N TRP A 40 -3.97 -4.49 -11.77
CA TRP A 40 -4.83 -3.40 -12.23
C TRP A 40 -5.64 -2.77 -11.10
N LEU A 41 -6.09 -3.56 -10.14
CA LEU A 41 -6.76 -3.07 -8.95
C LEU A 41 -5.88 -2.10 -8.16
N PHE A 42 -4.57 -2.34 -8.08
CA PHE A 42 -3.63 -1.42 -7.45
C PHE A 42 -3.33 -0.22 -8.34
N ALA A 43 -2.93 -0.48 -9.58
CA ALA A 43 -2.44 0.54 -10.52
C ALA A 43 -3.50 1.58 -10.87
N LEU A 44 -4.77 1.17 -10.94
CA LEU A 44 -5.91 2.03 -11.26
C LEU A 44 -6.71 2.44 -10.02
N ASN A 45 -6.23 2.11 -8.82
CA ASN A 45 -6.89 2.57 -7.60
C ASN A 45 -6.80 4.10 -7.53
N PRO A 46 -7.93 4.81 -7.35
CA PRO A 46 -7.93 6.27 -7.42
C PRO A 46 -7.17 6.90 -6.25
N LEU A 47 -7.16 6.29 -5.05
CA LEU A 47 -6.33 6.75 -3.94
C LEU A 47 -4.83 6.61 -4.29
N VAL A 48 -4.43 5.48 -4.87
CA VAL A 48 -3.03 5.26 -5.27
C VAL A 48 -2.60 6.31 -6.28
N LEU A 49 -3.37 6.54 -7.34
CA LEU A 49 -3.05 7.53 -8.36
C LEU A 49 -2.95 8.95 -7.80
N VAL A 50 -3.94 9.38 -7.02
CA VAL A 50 -3.98 10.74 -6.47
C VAL A 50 -2.83 10.96 -5.49
N GLU A 51 -2.63 10.07 -4.53
CA GLU A 51 -1.65 10.30 -3.46
C GLU A 51 -0.21 10.06 -3.92
N THR A 52 0.05 9.03 -4.72
CA THR A 52 1.44 8.72 -5.08
C THR A 52 1.90 9.48 -6.32
N PHE A 53 1.11 9.48 -7.40
CA PHE A 53 1.54 10.07 -8.67
C PHE A 53 1.25 11.57 -8.74
N ILE A 54 0.01 11.97 -8.44
CA ILE A 54 -0.40 13.39 -8.57
C ILE A 54 0.19 14.24 -7.45
N ASN A 55 -0.04 13.86 -6.18
CA ASN A 55 0.45 14.60 -5.03
C ASN A 55 1.97 14.44 -4.85
N GLY A 56 2.53 13.31 -5.28
CA GLY A 56 3.97 13.06 -5.25
C GLY A 56 4.49 12.64 -3.88
N HIS A 57 3.69 11.91 -3.11
CA HIS A 57 4.12 11.41 -1.80
C HIS A 57 5.34 10.48 -1.94
N ASN A 58 6.37 10.73 -1.12
CA ASN A 58 7.60 9.93 -1.07
C ASN A 58 7.37 8.48 -0.60
N ASP A 59 6.18 8.19 -0.07
CA ASP A 59 5.68 6.86 0.24
C ASP A 59 5.84 5.88 -0.94
N VAL A 60 5.78 6.36 -2.19
CA VAL A 60 6.02 5.56 -3.40
C VAL A 60 7.44 4.99 -3.46
N VAL A 61 8.45 5.79 -3.07
CA VAL A 61 9.86 5.40 -3.04
C VAL A 61 10.09 4.35 -1.97
N MET A 62 9.52 4.58 -0.78
CA MET A 62 9.55 3.63 0.32
C MET A 62 8.95 2.28 -0.11
N MET A 63 7.76 2.31 -0.72
CA MET A 63 7.04 1.08 -1.09
C MET A 63 7.68 0.34 -2.26
N PHE A 64 8.30 1.04 -3.21
CA PHE A 64 9.13 0.40 -4.24
C PHE A 64 10.22 -0.48 -3.62
N PHE A 65 11.01 0.08 -2.68
CA PHE A 65 12.07 -0.68 -2.01
C PHE A 65 11.53 -1.81 -1.13
N ALA A 66 10.40 -1.62 -0.46
CA ALA A 66 9.75 -2.67 0.33
C ALA A 66 9.30 -3.86 -0.55
N LEU A 67 8.67 -3.59 -1.71
CA LEU A 67 8.27 -4.63 -2.65
C LEU A 67 9.49 -5.31 -3.30
N LEU A 68 10.55 -4.55 -3.61
CA LEU A 68 11.80 -5.10 -4.13
C LEU A 68 12.50 -6.00 -3.11
N SER A 69 12.48 -5.61 -1.83
CA SER A 69 12.92 -6.45 -0.72
C SER A 69 12.15 -7.78 -0.67
N TYR A 70 10.83 -7.73 -0.82
CA TYR A 70 9.98 -8.92 -0.86
C TYR A 70 10.25 -9.78 -2.10
N TRP A 71 10.51 -9.18 -3.27
CA TRP A 71 10.95 -9.92 -4.46
C TRP A 71 12.26 -10.68 -4.20
N PHE A 72 13.28 -10.05 -3.63
CA PHE A 72 14.53 -10.74 -3.31
C PHE A 72 14.38 -11.78 -2.21
N PHE A 73 13.47 -11.55 -1.26
CA PHE A 73 13.09 -12.54 -0.24
C PHE A 73 12.56 -13.82 -0.90
N LEU A 74 11.62 -13.71 -1.84
CA LEU A 74 11.05 -14.83 -2.60
C LEU A 74 12.07 -15.54 -3.52
N ASN A 75 13.14 -14.85 -3.91
CA ASN A 75 14.23 -15.39 -4.74
C ASN A 75 15.42 -15.86 -3.91
N SER A 76 15.22 -16.06 -2.61
CA SER A 76 16.21 -16.57 -1.69
C SER A 76 17.45 -15.71 -1.44
N LYS A 77 17.50 -14.46 -1.93
CA LYS A 77 18.66 -13.56 -1.82
C LYS A 77 18.61 -12.73 -0.53
N LYS A 78 18.96 -13.34 0.62
CA LYS A 78 18.86 -12.74 1.98
C LYS A 78 19.48 -11.34 2.08
N PHE A 79 20.73 -11.19 1.66
CA PHE A 79 21.45 -9.92 1.77
C PHE A 79 20.75 -8.79 0.99
N ARG A 80 20.40 -9.03 -0.28
CA ARG A 80 19.68 -8.03 -1.11
C ARG A 80 18.32 -7.70 -0.52
N SER A 81 17.60 -8.70 -0.04
CA SER A 81 16.31 -8.53 0.61
C SER A 81 16.43 -7.61 1.84
N LEU A 82 17.38 -7.87 2.75
CA LEU A 82 17.63 -7.02 3.90
C LEU A 82 18.07 -5.61 3.49
N LEU A 83 19.01 -5.48 2.56
CA LEU A 83 19.49 -4.20 2.05
C LEU A 83 18.32 -3.32 1.56
N PHE A 84 17.44 -3.87 0.72
CA PHE A 84 16.30 -3.11 0.21
C PHE A 84 15.24 -2.81 1.28
N LEU A 85 15.09 -3.64 2.30
CA LEU A 85 14.21 -3.32 3.43
C LEU A 85 14.77 -2.15 4.25
N LEU A 86 16.07 -2.14 4.50
CA LEU A 86 16.75 -1.05 5.21
C LEU A 86 16.70 0.26 4.39
N LEU A 87 16.86 0.18 3.07
CA LEU A 87 16.67 1.32 2.16
C LEU A 87 15.22 1.83 2.20
N SER A 88 14.22 0.94 2.29
CA SER A 88 12.84 1.37 2.48
C SER A 88 12.64 2.09 3.82
N ALA A 89 13.14 1.50 4.90
CA ALA A 89 13.01 2.06 6.25
C ALA A 89 13.76 3.39 6.43
N SER A 90 14.86 3.62 5.69
CA SER A 90 15.59 4.89 5.72
C SER A 90 14.86 6.03 5.01
N ILE A 91 13.97 5.73 4.05
CA ILE A 91 13.05 6.73 3.49
C ILE A 91 11.99 7.09 4.55
N LYS A 92 11.40 6.07 5.19
CA LYS A 92 10.41 6.24 6.26
C LYS A 92 10.34 4.98 7.11
N TYR A 93 10.48 5.14 8.42
CA TYR A 93 10.64 4.05 9.38
C TYR A 93 9.48 3.03 9.42
N ALA A 94 8.34 3.31 8.80
CA ALA A 94 7.15 2.46 8.83
C ALA A 94 7.43 1.01 8.40
N THR A 95 8.32 0.77 7.43
CA THR A 95 8.59 -0.58 6.91
C THR A 95 9.54 -1.39 7.78
N ILE A 96 10.17 -0.82 8.81
CA ILE A 96 11.04 -1.57 9.73
C ILE A 96 10.28 -2.66 10.48
N VAL A 97 8.96 -2.49 10.68
CA VAL A 97 8.09 -3.49 11.33
C VAL A 97 7.99 -4.80 10.56
N LEU A 98 8.39 -4.80 9.29
CA LEU A 98 8.43 -6.01 8.47
C LEU A 98 9.67 -6.87 8.79
N LEU A 99 10.72 -6.31 9.38
CA LEU A 99 12.00 -7.00 9.62
C LEU A 99 11.84 -8.33 10.40
N PRO A 100 11.08 -8.40 11.52
CA PRO A 100 10.89 -9.67 12.24
C PRO A 100 10.20 -10.74 11.40
N LEU A 101 9.33 -10.34 10.47
CA LEU A 101 8.59 -11.26 9.61
C LEU A 101 9.48 -11.86 8.51
N PHE A 102 10.61 -11.22 8.19
CA PHE A 102 11.61 -11.78 7.27
C PHE A 102 12.47 -12.84 7.96
N SER A 103 12.60 -12.79 9.29
CA SER A 103 13.30 -13.81 10.09
C SER A 103 12.51 -15.11 10.21
N LEU A 104 11.21 -15.12 9.88
CA LEU A 104 10.38 -16.32 9.84
C LEU A 104 10.81 -17.33 8.75
N ARG A 105 11.86 -17.03 7.98
CA ARG A 105 12.32 -17.84 6.85
C ARG A 105 12.89 -19.19 7.31
N GLY A 106 12.21 -20.27 6.91
CA GLY A 106 12.68 -21.66 7.04
C GLY A 106 11.71 -22.63 6.37
N ASP A 107 12.07 -23.91 6.30
CA ASP A 107 11.24 -25.01 5.77
C ASP A 107 9.84 -25.06 6.42
N SER A 108 9.73 -24.48 7.62
CA SER A 108 8.49 -24.27 8.37
C SER A 108 7.45 -23.38 7.67
N LEU A 109 7.80 -22.37 6.86
CA LEU A 109 6.81 -21.49 6.21
C LEU A 109 6.10 -22.15 5.03
N GLN A 110 6.83 -22.95 4.24
CA GLN A 110 6.23 -23.78 3.19
C GLN A 110 5.36 -24.88 3.83
N ALA A 111 5.81 -25.46 4.94
CA ALA A 111 5.02 -26.41 5.73
C ALA A 111 3.76 -25.80 6.37
N LYS A 112 3.82 -24.54 6.84
CA LYS A 112 2.71 -23.85 7.53
C LYS A 112 1.78 -23.04 6.63
N LYS A 113 2.03 -22.97 5.31
CA LYS A 113 1.21 -22.22 4.33
C LYS A 113 0.92 -20.75 4.73
N ILE A 114 1.84 -20.10 5.46
CA ILE A 114 1.64 -18.74 5.96
C ILE A 114 1.64 -17.74 4.80
N ASP A 115 0.63 -16.85 4.80
CA ASP A 115 0.46 -15.82 3.79
C ASP A 115 1.17 -14.51 4.21
N LEU A 116 2.49 -14.44 3.95
CA LEU A 116 3.32 -13.29 4.33
C LEU A 116 2.78 -11.93 3.83
N PRO A 117 2.29 -11.77 2.58
CA PRO A 117 1.67 -10.53 2.14
C PRO A 117 0.52 -10.05 3.03
N THR A 118 -0.30 -10.98 3.55
CA THR A 118 -1.34 -10.64 4.52
C THR A 118 -0.75 -10.10 5.81
N LEU A 119 0.26 -10.77 6.36
CA LEU A 119 0.92 -10.32 7.59
C LEU A 119 1.58 -8.94 7.40
N PHE A 120 2.24 -8.72 6.26
CA PHE A 120 2.86 -7.43 5.93
C PHE A 120 1.81 -6.32 5.81
N SER A 121 0.70 -6.60 5.13
CA SER A 121 -0.41 -5.67 5.00
C SER A 121 -0.99 -5.29 6.36
N VAL A 122 -1.27 -6.27 7.22
CA VAL A 122 -1.79 -6.03 8.58
C VAL A 122 -0.77 -5.27 9.42
N ALA A 123 0.51 -5.65 9.40
CA ALA A 123 1.55 -4.95 10.16
C ALA A 123 1.66 -3.47 9.77
N LEU A 124 1.66 -3.16 8.47
CA LEU A 124 1.70 -1.78 7.98
C LEU A 124 0.40 -1.01 8.28
N LEU A 125 -0.75 -1.69 8.26
CA LEU A 125 -2.01 -1.10 8.71
C LEU A 125 -1.96 -0.78 10.20
N LEU A 126 -1.32 -1.60 11.04
CA LEU A 126 -1.22 -1.28 12.47
C LEU A 126 -0.30 -0.07 12.72
N VAL A 127 0.72 0.14 11.90
CA VAL A 127 1.62 1.30 12.02
C VAL A 127 0.89 2.64 11.92
N MET A 128 -0.13 2.76 11.05
CA MET A 128 -0.87 4.02 10.95
C MET A 128 -1.58 4.41 12.25
N PHE A 129 -1.95 3.44 13.10
CA PHE A 129 -2.64 3.70 14.36
C PHE A 129 -1.71 4.06 15.52
N ILE A 130 -0.39 4.03 15.33
CA ILE A 130 0.59 4.47 16.35
C ILE A 130 0.43 5.97 16.64
N ARG A 131 -0.07 6.75 15.67
CA ARG A 131 -0.31 8.19 15.80
C ARG A 131 -1.73 8.54 15.35
N PRO A 132 -2.76 8.29 16.17
CA PRO A 132 -4.16 8.48 15.76
C PRO A 132 -4.49 9.92 15.33
N GLY A 133 -3.79 10.92 15.90
CA GLY A 133 -3.91 12.33 15.50
C GLY A 133 -3.42 12.64 14.07
N GLN A 134 -2.62 11.76 13.47
CA GLN A 134 -2.02 11.92 12.14
C GLN A 134 -2.53 10.87 11.14
N LEU A 135 -3.75 10.34 11.32
CA LEU A 135 -4.32 9.35 10.42
C LEU A 135 -4.65 9.94 9.05
N HIS A 136 -3.69 9.89 8.14
CA HIS A 136 -3.81 10.35 6.76
C HIS A 136 -4.10 9.22 5.78
N SER A 137 -4.78 9.54 4.68
CA SER A 137 -5.25 8.57 3.69
C SER A 137 -4.12 7.82 2.99
N TRP A 138 -3.00 8.50 2.71
CA TRP A 138 -1.86 7.90 2.01
C TRP A 138 -1.18 6.77 2.79
N TYR A 139 -1.30 6.71 4.13
CA TYR A 139 -0.75 5.59 4.92
C TYR A 139 -1.41 4.24 4.59
N LEU A 140 -2.66 4.25 4.10
CA LEU A 140 -3.34 3.03 3.70
C LEU A 140 -2.68 2.36 2.49
N ILE A 141 -1.96 3.14 1.67
CA ILE A 141 -1.28 2.65 0.46
C ILE A 141 -0.17 1.65 0.81
N TRP A 142 0.45 1.78 1.99
CA TRP A 142 1.49 0.86 2.45
C TRP A 142 0.93 -0.55 2.59
N ALA A 143 -0.18 -0.67 3.31
CA ALA A 143 -0.86 -1.93 3.53
C ALA A 143 -1.53 -2.44 2.24
N PHE A 144 -2.09 -1.54 1.42
CA PHE A 144 -2.72 -1.91 0.14
C PHE A 144 -1.72 -2.48 -0.88
N SER A 145 -0.48 -1.99 -0.90
CA SER A 145 0.58 -2.51 -1.78
C SER A 145 0.89 -4.00 -1.54
N PHE A 146 0.72 -4.48 -0.30
CA PHE A 146 0.87 -5.90 0.01
C PHE A 146 -0.45 -6.67 -0.01
N VAL A 147 -1.60 -6.04 0.30
CA VAL A 147 -2.88 -6.76 0.32
C VAL A 147 -3.28 -7.29 -1.04
N VAL A 148 -2.94 -6.58 -2.14
CA VAL A 148 -3.20 -7.09 -3.50
C VAL A 148 -2.41 -8.35 -3.83
N LEU A 149 -1.37 -8.66 -3.03
CA LEU A 149 -0.59 -9.89 -3.08
C LEU A 149 -1.05 -10.93 -2.02
N SER A 150 -2.12 -10.66 -1.26
CA SER A 150 -2.71 -11.56 -0.27
C SER A 150 -3.48 -12.71 -0.91
N ARG A 151 -3.47 -13.89 -0.29
CA ARG A 151 -4.37 -15.00 -0.66
C ARG A 151 -5.82 -14.73 -0.29
N SER A 152 -6.08 -13.88 0.72
CA SER A 152 -7.42 -13.57 1.19
C SER A 152 -8.11 -12.56 0.27
N LYS A 153 -9.01 -13.05 -0.61
CA LYS A 153 -9.85 -12.19 -1.45
C LYS A 153 -10.76 -11.28 -0.63
N TRP A 154 -11.19 -11.72 0.56
CA TRP A 154 -11.98 -10.90 1.46
C TRP A 154 -11.20 -9.67 1.93
N LEU A 155 -9.94 -9.84 2.36
CA LEU A 155 -9.09 -8.71 2.74
C LEU A 155 -8.88 -7.74 1.58
N ILE A 156 -8.69 -8.25 0.35
CA ILE A 156 -8.57 -7.39 -0.83
C ILE A 156 -9.82 -6.52 -1.00
N LYS A 157 -11.02 -7.09 -0.86
CA LYS A 157 -12.28 -6.32 -0.93
C LYS A 157 -12.36 -5.27 0.17
N VAL A 158 -12.04 -5.64 1.41
CA VAL A 158 -12.03 -4.73 2.57
C VAL A 158 -11.11 -3.54 2.31
N PHE A 159 -9.87 -3.79 1.90
CA PHE A 159 -8.92 -2.71 1.63
C PHE A 159 -9.29 -1.89 0.39
N THR A 160 -9.85 -2.49 -0.65
CA THR A 160 -10.40 -1.74 -1.79
C THR A 160 -11.48 -0.78 -1.34
N ALA A 161 -12.42 -1.22 -0.51
CA ALA A 161 -13.45 -0.34 0.06
C ALA A 161 -12.82 0.79 0.89
N LEU A 162 -11.88 0.45 1.79
CA LEU A 162 -11.17 1.44 2.62
C LEU A 162 -10.37 2.45 1.79
N THR A 163 -9.79 2.08 0.65
CA THR A 163 -9.05 3.01 -0.22
C THR A 163 -9.98 3.99 -0.92
N ILE A 164 -11.14 3.54 -1.39
CA ILE A 164 -12.21 4.41 -1.92
C ILE A 164 -12.68 5.36 -0.81
N GLY A 165 -13.00 4.81 0.37
CA GLY A 165 -13.38 5.61 1.53
C GLY A 165 -12.32 6.63 1.91
N ALA A 166 -11.04 6.26 1.87
CA ALA A 166 -9.91 7.11 2.21
C ALA A 166 -9.77 8.30 1.26
N LEU A 167 -10.07 8.12 -0.03
CA LEU A 167 -10.12 9.22 -0.99
C LEU A 167 -11.31 10.15 -0.71
N LEU A 168 -12.48 9.57 -0.40
CA LEU A 168 -13.68 10.35 -0.07
C LEU A 168 -13.56 11.12 1.25
N ARG A 169 -12.53 10.87 2.07
CA ARG A 169 -12.23 11.67 3.27
C ARG A 169 -11.95 13.15 2.96
N TYR A 170 -11.61 13.48 1.72
CA TYR A 170 -11.45 14.87 1.29
C TYR A 170 -12.77 15.58 1.00
N ALA A 171 -13.88 14.86 0.79
CA ALA A 171 -15.17 15.46 0.43
C ALA A 171 -15.70 16.44 1.50
N PRO A 172 -15.61 16.15 2.82
CA PRO A 172 -15.99 17.12 3.85
C PRO A 172 -15.16 18.42 3.78
N TYR A 173 -13.85 18.32 3.55
CA TYR A 173 -13.02 19.52 3.39
C TYR A 173 -13.42 20.33 2.14
N LEU A 174 -13.70 19.65 1.02
CA LEU A 174 -14.16 20.33 -0.20
C LEU A 174 -15.51 21.04 -0.01
N TYR A 175 -16.38 20.51 0.86
CA TYR A 175 -17.69 21.10 1.15
C TYR A 175 -17.61 22.25 2.17
N PHE A 176 -16.90 22.05 3.29
CA PHE A 176 -16.83 23.02 4.40
C PHE A 176 -15.72 24.07 4.24
N GLY A 177 -14.68 23.79 3.45
CA GLY A 177 -13.54 24.69 3.21
C GLY A 177 -12.53 24.77 4.35
N ASN A 178 -12.69 24.01 5.44
CA ASN A 178 -11.78 23.98 6.58
C ASN A 178 -11.69 22.56 7.19
N TRP A 179 -10.84 22.39 8.21
CA TRP A 179 -10.66 21.13 8.93
C TRP A 179 -11.29 21.14 10.33
N ASP A 180 -12.05 22.17 10.67
CA ASP A 180 -12.64 22.36 11.99
C ASP A 180 -13.79 21.38 12.23
N PRO A 181 -14.16 21.11 13.49
CA PRO A 181 -15.34 20.31 13.78
C PRO A 181 -16.58 20.85 13.03
N PRO A 182 -17.37 20.01 12.34
CA PRO A 182 -17.43 18.54 12.46
C PRO A 182 -16.61 17.74 11.42
N VAL A 183 -15.77 18.39 10.59
CA VAL A 183 -15.10 17.78 9.43
C VAL A 183 -14.27 16.55 9.80
N TYR A 184 -13.54 16.60 10.92
CA TYR A 184 -12.72 15.48 11.40
C TYR A 184 -13.56 14.21 11.70
N LEU A 185 -14.74 14.39 12.28
CA LEU A 185 -15.64 13.27 12.56
C LEU A 185 -16.21 12.70 11.26
N ILE A 186 -16.75 13.56 10.39
CA ILE A 186 -17.40 13.16 9.14
C ILE A 186 -16.41 12.40 8.25
N ARG A 187 -15.17 12.88 8.08
CA ARG A 187 -14.19 12.18 7.24
C ARG A 187 -13.87 10.77 7.76
N ASN A 188 -13.83 10.56 9.07
CA ASN A 188 -13.56 9.24 9.65
C ASN A 188 -14.78 8.32 9.53
N LEU A 189 -15.99 8.87 9.68
CA LEU A 189 -17.23 8.14 9.41
C LEU A 189 -17.34 7.71 7.95
N ILE A 190 -16.99 8.57 6.99
CA ILE A 190 -16.91 8.20 5.56
C ILE A 190 -15.93 7.05 5.35
N TRP A 191 -14.75 7.13 5.97
CA TRP A 191 -13.73 6.11 5.82
C TRP A 191 -14.17 4.75 6.35
N VAL A 192 -14.68 4.69 7.58
CA VAL A 192 -15.17 3.43 8.19
C VAL A 192 -16.46 2.96 7.50
N GLY A 193 -17.36 3.87 7.16
CA GLY A 193 -18.62 3.59 6.46
C GLY A 193 -18.41 2.95 5.09
N SER A 194 -17.25 3.15 4.45
CA SER A 194 -16.90 2.46 3.21
C SER A 194 -16.94 0.92 3.34
N LEU A 195 -16.75 0.37 4.54
CA LEU A 195 -16.83 -1.06 4.80
C LEU A 195 -18.22 -1.65 4.52
N LEU A 196 -19.28 -0.85 4.59
CA LEU A 196 -20.64 -1.28 4.25
C LEU A 196 -20.78 -1.69 2.77
N PHE A 197 -19.86 -1.23 1.91
CA PHE A 197 -19.85 -1.56 0.48
C PHE A 197 -19.04 -2.82 0.16
N VAL A 198 -18.37 -3.45 1.13
CA VAL A 198 -17.59 -4.68 0.91
C VAL A 198 -18.43 -5.83 0.30
N PRO A 199 -19.68 -6.09 0.73
CA PRO A 199 -20.52 -7.12 0.12
C PRO A 199 -20.85 -6.85 -1.35
N LEU A 200 -20.85 -5.59 -1.79
CA LEU A 200 -21.14 -5.19 -3.17
C LEU A 200 -19.97 -5.48 -4.13
N LEU A 201 -18.75 -5.63 -3.61
CA LEU A 201 -17.58 -6.05 -4.39
C LEU A 201 -17.70 -7.55 -4.72
N ARG A 202 -18.38 -7.86 -5.83
CA ARG A 202 -18.70 -9.23 -6.26
C ARG A 202 -17.44 -10.04 -6.59
N GLU A 203 -17.49 -11.34 -6.31
CA GLU A 203 -16.38 -12.26 -6.64
C GLU A 203 -16.13 -12.45 -8.13
N LYS A 204 -17.13 -12.20 -8.99
CA LYS A 204 -16.96 -12.23 -10.45
C LYS A 204 -15.91 -11.23 -10.95
N MET A 205 -15.64 -10.14 -10.21
CA MET A 205 -14.56 -9.19 -10.52
C MET A 205 -13.16 -9.71 -10.16
N LEU A 206 -13.07 -10.82 -9.42
CA LEU A 206 -11.84 -11.39 -8.85
C LEU A 206 -11.55 -12.81 -9.35
N LYS A 207 -12.24 -13.24 -10.42
CA LYS A 207 -12.01 -14.50 -11.12
C LYS A 207 -11.02 -14.27 -12.27
#